data_AF-A0A358MEH8-F1
#
_entry.id   AF-A0A358MEH8-F1
#
_cell.length_a   1.000
_cell.length_b   1.000
_cell.length_c   1.000
_cell.angle_alpha   90.00
_cell.angle_beta   90.00
_cell.angle_gamma   90.00
#
_symmetry.space_group_name_H-M   'P 1'
#
loop_
_entity.id
_entity.type
_entity.pdbx_description
1 polymer ?
#
loop_
_entity_poly.entity_id
_entity_poly.type
_entity_poly.pdbx_seq_one_letter_code
_entity_poly.pdbx_strand_id
1 'polypeptide(L)'
;IAASYACRGRNNQKGARLSEHSFGHAVDISGLTLRDGTMITVLQGWGSGKDGKLLKRLHRDACGPFGTVLGPNSDRFHKDHFHFDTARYRSGPYCK
;
A
#
# COMPACT_ATOMS: atom_id res chain seq x y z
N ILE A 1 -9.97 -0.29 -5.14
CA ILE A 1 -9.41 0.73 -4.23
C ILE A 1 -9.98 0.47 -2.85
N ALA A 2 -9.13 0.37 -1.83
CA ALA A 2 -9.55 0.14 -0.44
C ALA A 2 -9.77 1.46 0.31
N ALA A 3 -8.92 2.47 0.07
CA ALA A 3 -9.07 3.81 0.63
C ALA A 3 -8.37 4.86 -0.25
N SER A 4 -8.81 6.11 -0.13
CA SER A 4 -8.17 7.29 -0.74
C SER A 4 -8.18 8.47 0.23
N TYR A 5 -9.17 9.38 0.20
CA TYR A 5 -9.30 10.39 1.24
C TYR A 5 -9.94 9.80 2.50
N ALA A 6 -9.31 10.00 3.66
CA ALA A 6 -9.89 9.70 4.97
C ALA A 6 -9.17 10.53 6.05
N CYS A 7 -9.91 11.39 6.75
CA CYS A 7 -9.37 12.20 7.85
C CYS A 7 -9.15 11.33 9.10
N ARG A 8 -7.94 10.80 9.28
CA ARG A 8 -7.58 9.85 10.35
C ARG A 8 -6.09 9.86 10.70
N GLY A 9 -5.80 9.47 11.94
CA GLY A 9 -4.44 9.12 12.35
C GLY A 9 -3.91 7.91 11.56
N ARG A 10 -2.58 7.79 11.46
CA ARG A 10 -1.92 6.59 10.92
C ARG A 10 -2.45 5.34 11.63
N ASN A 11 -2.75 4.30 10.85
CA ASN A 11 -3.33 3.04 11.32
C ASN A 11 -4.63 3.19 12.13
N ASN A 12 -5.40 4.27 11.92
CA ASN A 12 -6.60 4.61 12.70
C ASN A 12 -6.36 4.77 14.22
N GLN A 13 -5.11 5.04 14.63
CA GLN A 13 -4.77 5.14 16.04
C GLN A 13 -5.03 6.55 16.57
N LYS A 14 -5.77 6.65 17.69
CA LYS A 14 -6.04 7.92 18.37
C LYS A 14 -4.72 8.53 18.87
N GLY A 15 -4.50 9.82 18.56
CA GLY A 15 -3.29 10.54 18.96
C GLY A 15 -2.06 10.28 18.09
N ALA A 16 -2.13 9.37 17.11
CA ALA A 16 -1.06 9.20 16.13
C ALA A 16 -1.00 10.40 15.18
N ARG A 17 0.18 10.61 14.56
CA ARG A 17 0.34 11.56 13.45
C ARG A 17 -0.71 11.28 12.38
N LEU A 18 -1.24 12.34 11.77
CA LEU A 18 -2.17 12.22 10.65
C LEU A 18 -1.54 11.41 9.51
N SER A 19 -2.36 10.55 8.91
CA SER A 19 -1.99 9.82 7.70
C SER A 19 -2.03 10.75 6.49
N GLU A 20 -1.27 10.43 5.44
CA GLU A 20 -1.34 11.12 4.15
C GLU A 20 -2.73 11.00 3.49
N HIS A 21 -3.53 10.00 3.87
CA HIS A 21 -4.96 9.94 3.52
C HIS A 21 -5.76 11.15 4.01
N SER A 22 -5.34 11.79 5.12
CA SER A 22 -6.02 12.99 5.65
C SER A 22 -5.82 14.21 4.76
N PHE A 23 -4.82 14.16 3.89
CA PHE A 23 -4.47 15.23 2.95
C PHE A 23 -4.81 14.86 1.50
N GLY A 24 -5.43 13.68 1.27
CA GLY A 24 -5.71 13.18 -0.08
C GLY A 24 -4.46 12.78 -0.87
N HIS A 25 -3.34 12.53 -0.18
CA HIS A 25 -2.04 12.23 -0.77
C HIS A 25 -1.69 10.73 -0.74
N ALA A 26 -2.66 9.88 -0.39
CA ALA A 26 -2.45 8.45 -0.28
C ALA A 26 -3.57 7.64 -0.93
N VAL A 27 -3.23 6.43 -1.36
CA VAL A 27 -4.17 5.45 -1.90
C VAL A 27 -3.82 4.05 -1.38
N ASP A 28 -4.87 3.32 -0.98
CA ASP A 28 -4.77 1.91 -0.60
C ASP A 28 -5.33 1.02 -1.72
N ILE A 29 -4.54 0.05 -2.17
CA ILE A 29 -4.92 -0.91 -3.22
C ILE A 29 -4.88 -2.32 -2.66
N SER A 30 -6.06 -2.95 -2.52
CA SER A 30 -6.22 -4.31 -1.99
C SER A 30 -6.15 -5.41 -3.05
N GLY A 31 -6.14 -5.07 -4.34
CA GLY A 31 -6.09 -6.05 -5.41
C GLY A 31 -6.18 -5.45 -6.80
N LEU A 32 -6.04 -6.32 -7.80
CA LEU A 32 -6.02 -6.01 -9.22
C LEU A 32 -6.98 -6.96 -9.94
N THR A 33 -7.72 -6.42 -10.91
CA THR A 33 -8.49 -7.23 -11.86
C THR A 33 -7.73 -7.23 -13.18
N LEU A 34 -7.36 -8.42 -13.66
CA LEU A 34 -6.69 -8.59 -14.93
C LEU A 34 -7.70 -8.49 -16.09
N ARG A 35 -7.17 -8.32 -17.31
CA ARG A 35 -8.00 -8.19 -18.52
C ARG A 35 -8.91 -9.40 -18.76
N ASP A 36 -8.51 -10.58 -18.32
CA ASP A 36 -9.29 -11.81 -18.43
C ASP A 36 -10.35 -11.97 -17.32
N GLY A 37 -10.49 -10.97 -16.43
CA GLY A 37 -11.42 -11.00 -15.30
C GLY A 37 -10.86 -11.61 -14.02
N THR A 38 -9.65 -12.18 -14.06
CA THR A 38 -9.02 -12.75 -12.86
C THR A 38 -8.79 -11.66 -11.81
N MET A 39 -9.28 -11.88 -10.60
CA MET A 39 -9.03 -11.00 -9.45
C MET A 39 -7.88 -11.53 -8.60
N ILE A 40 -6.84 -10.72 -8.45
CA ILE A 40 -5.70 -10.99 -7.57
C ILE A 40 -5.79 -10.02 -6.39
N THR A 41 -6.06 -10.54 -5.19
CA THR A 41 -6.02 -9.73 -3.96
C THR A 41 -4.63 -9.78 -3.33
N VAL A 42 -4.25 -8.72 -2.63
CA VAL A 42 -2.99 -8.68 -1.86
C VAL A 42 -3.06 -9.74 -0.75
N LEU A 43 -4.17 -9.80 -0.02
CA LEU A 43 -4.37 -10.73 1.10
C LEU A 43 -4.12 -12.19 0.72
N GLN A 44 -4.74 -12.67 -0.37
CA GLN A 44 -4.62 -14.06 -0.79
C GLN A 44 -3.40 -14.29 -1.71
N GLY A 45 -3.04 -13.29 -2.52
CA GLY A 45 -2.03 -13.41 -3.55
C GLY A 45 -0.60 -13.28 -3.04
N TRP A 46 -0.33 -12.52 -1.96
CA TRP A 46 1.04 -12.15 -1.55
C TRP A 46 1.96 -13.36 -1.29
N GLY A 47 1.42 -14.41 -0.67
CA GLY A 47 2.11 -15.67 -0.39
C GLY A 47 1.96 -16.72 -1.49
N SER A 48 1.18 -16.45 -2.54
CA SER A 48 0.83 -17.43 -3.58
C SER A 48 1.85 -17.43 -4.71
N GLY A 49 2.12 -18.59 -5.33
CA GLY A 49 3.22 -18.81 -6.28
C GLY A 49 3.45 -17.69 -7.31
N LYS A 50 2.66 -17.67 -8.39
CA LYS A 50 2.83 -16.69 -9.47
C LYS A 50 2.35 -15.29 -9.08
N ASP A 51 1.23 -15.20 -8.37
CA ASP A 51 0.59 -13.93 -8.03
C ASP A 51 1.42 -13.15 -7.00
N GLY A 52 2.03 -13.85 -6.05
CA GLY A 52 2.92 -13.27 -5.06
C GLY A 52 4.21 -12.73 -5.69
N LYS A 53 4.75 -13.40 -6.72
CA LYS A 53 5.89 -12.86 -7.48
C LYS A 53 5.51 -11.55 -8.21
N LEU A 54 4.32 -11.53 -8.81
CA LEU A 54 3.78 -10.32 -9.46
C LEU A 54 3.58 -9.19 -8.45
N LEU A 55 2.89 -9.46 -7.34
CA LEU A 55 2.58 -8.47 -6.31
C LEU A 55 3.84 -7.90 -5.64
N LYS A 56 4.84 -8.75 -5.34
CA LYS A 56 6.14 -8.31 -4.79
C LYS A 56 6.91 -7.44 -5.79
N ARG A 57 6.83 -7.76 -7.08
CA ARG A 57 7.41 -6.93 -8.14
C ARG A 57 6.73 -5.56 -8.20
N LEU A 58 5.38 -5.52 -8.20
CA LEU A 58 4.63 -4.27 -8.22
C LEU A 58 4.95 -3.39 -7.00
N HIS A 59 4.98 -3.96 -5.80
CA HIS A 59 5.35 -3.25 -4.57
C HIS A 59 6.77 -2.67 -4.65
N ARG A 60 7.75 -3.48 -5.11
CA ARG A 60 9.13 -3.00 -5.27
C ARG A 60 9.23 -1.89 -6.31
N ASP A 61 8.58 -2.05 -7.46
CA ASP A 61 8.66 -1.10 -8.58
C ASP A 61 7.91 0.22 -8.24
N ALA A 62 7.01 0.21 -7.25
CA ALA A 62 6.38 1.42 -6.71
C ALA A 62 7.32 2.25 -5.81
N CYS A 63 8.44 1.68 -5.35
CA CYS A 63 9.44 2.40 -4.57
C CYS A 63 10.21 3.38 -5.45
N GLY A 64 10.18 4.68 -5.12
CA GLY A 64 10.78 5.73 -5.95
C GLY A 64 9.75 6.76 -6.41
N PRO A 65 8.78 6.37 -7.27
CA PRO A 65 7.67 7.25 -7.64
C PRO A 65 6.84 7.71 -6.44
N PHE A 66 6.66 6.84 -5.44
CA PHE A 66 6.01 7.15 -4.18
C PHE A 66 7.02 7.42 -3.07
N GLY A 67 6.59 8.26 -2.13
CA GLY A 67 7.33 8.63 -0.94
C GLY A 67 7.30 7.55 0.14
N THR A 68 6.13 6.95 0.35
CA THR A 68 5.96 5.79 1.23
C THR A 68 5.29 4.66 0.44
N VAL A 69 5.83 3.45 0.56
CA VAL A 69 5.28 2.22 -0.01
C VAL A 69 5.23 1.16 1.08
N LEU A 70 4.04 0.80 1.53
CA LEU A 70 3.85 -0.24 2.55
C LEU A 70 3.09 -1.42 1.96
N GLY A 71 3.49 -2.63 2.32
CA GLY A 71 2.77 -3.85 1.97
C GLY A 71 2.72 -4.87 3.12
N PRO A 72 2.39 -6.13 2.83
CA PRO A 72 2.12 -7.14 3.86
C PRO A 72 3.30 -7.48 4.78
N ASN A 73 4.52 -7.08 4.43
CA ASN A 73 5.70 -7.26 5.28
C ASN A 73 6.01 -6.03 6.15
N SER A 74 5.35 -4.90 5.94
CA SER A 74 5.56 -3.68 6.73
C SER A 74 5.09 -3.84 8.17
N ASP A 75 3.81 -4.16 8.36
CA ASP A 75 3.20 -4.35 9.67
C ASP A 75 1.87 -5.12 9.57
N ARG A 76 1.14 -5.22 10.68
CA ARG A 76 -0.16 -5.91 10.76
C ARG A 76 -1.30 -5.16 10.09
N PHE A 77 -1.19 -3.85 9.87
CA PHE A 77 -2.25 -3.02 9.31
C PHE A 77 -2.28 -3.06 7.78
N HIS A 78 -1.17 -3.45 7.13
CA HIS A 78 -1.04 -3.48 5.67
C HIS A 78 -1.01 -4.91 5.11
N LYS A 79 -1.64 -5.88 5.80
CA LYS A 79 -1.62 -7.30 5.39
C LYS A 79 -2.43 -7.60 4.13
N ASP A 80 -3.45 -6.80 3.87
CA ASP A 80 -4.46 -7.04 2.83
C ASP A 80 -4.46 -5.97 1.74
N HIS A 81 -3.55 -5.00 1.79
CA HIS A 81 -3.43 -3.94 0.78
C HIS A 81 -2.01 -3.38 0.70
N PHE A 82 -1.73 -2.67 -0.38
CA PHE A 82 -0.61 -1.75 -0.47
C PHE A 82 -1.06 -0.34 -0.11
N HIS A 83 -0.27 0.35 0.71
CA HIS A 83 -0.40 1.80 0.95
C HIS A 83 0.67 2.52 0.15
N PHE A 84 0.25 3.51 -0.62
CA PHE A 84 1.13 4.39 -1.39
C PHE A 84 0.84 5.84 -1.04
N ASP A 85 1.86 6.64 -0.74
CA ASP A 85 1.71 8.08 -0.54
C ASP A 85 2.86 8.91 -1.10
N THR A 86 2.70 10.23 -1.11
CA THR A 86 3.68 11.19 -1.63
C THR A 86 4.50 11.91 -0.55
N ALA A 87 4.59 11.36 0.67
CA ALA A 87 5.37 11.98 1.74
C ALA A 87 6.86 12.09 1.38
N ARG A 88 7.50 13.22 1.72
CA ARG A 88 8.93 13.44 1.41
C ARG A 88 9.79 13.25 2.64
N TYR A 89 10.82 12.42 2.50
CA TYR A 89 11.82 12.16 3.55
C TYR A 89 13.21 12.58 3.07
N ARG A 90 14.08 13.01 4.00
CA ARG A 90 15.47 13.38 3.67
C ARG A 90 16.31 12.18 3.21
N SER A 91 15.97 10.98 3.66
CA SER A 91 16.65 9.72 3.34
C SER A 91 16.17 9.06 2.05
N GLY A 92 15.29 9.70 1.28
CA GLY A 92 14.61 9.09 0.14
C GLY A 92 13.37 8.27 0.53
N PRO A 93 12.76 7.55 -0.43
CA PRO A 93 11.51 6.80 -0.24
C PRO A 93 11.58 5.78 0.91
N TYR A 94 10.49 5.66 1.67
CA TYR A 94 10.32 4.64 2.70
C TYR A 94 9.52 3.46 2.15
N CYS A 95 10.17 2.30 1.98
CA CYS A 95 9.57 1.14 1.35
C CYS A 95 9.70 -0.11 2.25
N LYS A 96 8.57 -0.72 2.62
CA LYS A 96 8.48 -1.87 3.53
C LYS A 96 7.38 -2.86 3.16
#